data_AF-A0A7J8DMU4-F1
#
_entry.id   AF-A0A7J8DMU4-F1
#
_cell.length_a   1.000
_cell.length_b   1.000
_cell.length_c   1.000
_cell.angle_alpha   90.00
_cell.angle_beta   90.00
_cell.angle_gamma   90.00
#
_symmetry.space_group_name_H-M   'P 1'
#
loop_
_entity.id
_entity.type
_entity.pdbx_description
1 polymer ?
#
loop_
_entity_poly.entity_id
_entity_poly.type
_entity_poly.pdbx_seq_one_letter_code
_entity_poly.pdbx_strand_id
1 'polypeptide(L)'
;MLSQVYRSGFQTFNQRLLPWAQSTALSRSHRVQPSAIRNGRSWSNIPFITVPLSRAHGKSFAHRSELKHAKRIVVKLGSAVVTRGDECGLALGRLASIVEQVSVLQNQGREMMLVTSGAVAFGKQRLRHEILLSQSVRQALHSGQNQLKEMAIPVLEARACAAAGQSGLMALYEAMFTQYSICAAQILVTNLDFHDEQKRRNLNGTLHELLRMNIVPIVNTNDAVVPPAEPNSDLQGVNVGLFDSPPGSDDAKLIDIFYPGDQQSVTFGTKSRVGMGGMESKVKAALWALQGGTSVVIANGTHPKVSGHVITDIVEGKKVGTFFSEVKPAGPTVEQQGEMARSGGRTLATLEPEQRAEIIHHLADLLTDQRDEILSANKKDLEEAEGRLAAPLLKRLSLSTSKLNSLAIGLRQIAASSQDSVGRVLRRTRIAKNLELEQVTVPIGVLLVIFESRPDCLPQVGALAIASGNGLLLKGGKEAAHSNRILHLLTQEALSIHGVKEAVQLVNTREEVEDLCRLDKMIDLIIPRGSSQLVRDIQKAAKGIPVMGHSEGICHMYVDAEASVDKASRLVRDSKCEYPAACNALETLLIHRDLLRTPLFDQIIDMLRVEQVRRVHRLCVTSCLLCGP
;
A
#
# COMPACT_ATOMS: atom_id res chain seq x y z
N MET A 1 5.31 40.07 25.38
CA MET A 1 5.67 39.42 26.64
C MET A 1 6.63 38.27 26.30
N LEU A 2 7.95 38.43 26.35
CA LEU A 2 8.80 38.40 27.56
C LEU A 2 8.38 37.23 28.47
N SER A 3 9.19 36.28 28.93
CA SER A 3 10.63 36.01 28.87
C SER A 3 10.91 34.84 29.83
N GLN A 4 11.95 34.03 29.56
CA GLN A 4 12.74 33.22 30.52
C GLN A 4 12.04 32.00 31.19
N VAL A 5 12.70 30.86 31.46
CA VAL A 5 13.98 30.68 32.17
C VAL A 5 14.74 29.43 31.68
N TYR A 6 16.05 29.63 31.48
CA TYR A 6 17.13 28.65 31.33
C TYR A 6 17.91 28.57 32.66
N ARG A 7 18.40 27.38 33.04
CA ARG A 7 19.52 27.02 33.98
C ARG A 7 19.12 25.74 34.76
N SER A 8 19.98 24.76 35.04
CA SER A 8 21.43 24.57 34.93
C SER A 8 21.74 23.13 35.40
N GLY A 9 22.85 22.52 34.96
CA GLY A 9 23.40 21.34 35.63
C GLY A 9 24.47 20.59 34.84
N PHE A 10 25.72 21.06 34.91
CA PHE A 10 26.93 20.37 34.46
C PHE A 10 27.68 19.89 35.72
N GLN A 11 28.03 18.60 35.82
CA GLN A 11 29.13 18.04 36.65
C GLN A 11 29.29 16.53 36.32
N THR A 12 30.30 16.17 35.53
CA THR A 12 31.58 15.49 35.89
C THR A 12 31.54 13.96 36.08
N PHE A 13 32.13 13.26 35.10
CA PHE A 13 33.15 12.19 35.19
C PHE A 13 33.23 11.33 36.48
N ASN A 14 33.07 10.00 36.34
CA ASN A 14 34.18 9.05 36.58
C ASN A 14 33.91 7.61 36.09
N GLN A 15 34.87 7.09 35.33
CA GLN A 15 35.46 5.73 35.31
C GLN A 15 34.63 4.49 35.70
N ARG A 16 34.57 3.50 34.79
CA ARG A 16 35.11 2.15 35.05
C ARG A 16 35.34 1.35 33.77
N LEU A 17 36.57 0.85 33.68
CA LEU A 17 37.20 0.03 32.65
C LEU A 17 37.14 -1.45 33.07
N LEU A 18 37.18 -2.34 32.05
CA LEU A 18 37.65 -3.76 32.05
C LEU A 18 36.70 -4.85 32.61
N PRO A 19 36.95 -6.16 32.34
CA PRO A 19 37.51 -6.83 31.14
C PRO A 19 36.78 -8.17 30.80
N TRP A 20 37.02 -8.75 29.61
CA TRP A 20 37.52 -10.14 29.47
C TRP A 20 37.71 -10.59 28.02
N ALA A 21 38.94 -11.01 27.74
CA ALA A 21 39.31 -11.93 26.68
C ALA A 21 40.12 -13.06 27.33
N GLN A 22 39.77 -14.32 27.06
CA GLN A 22 40.52 -15.57 27.18
C GLN A 22 39.57 -16.68 26.68
N SER A 23 39.94 -17.73 25.97
CA SER A 23 41.21 -18.23 25.42
C SER A 23 40.85 -19.28 24.35
N THR A 24 41.73 -19.52 23.37
CA THR A 24 42.34 -20.86 23.17
C THR A 24 43.47 -20.77 22.15
N ALA A 25 44.64 -21.22 22.56
CA ALA A 25 45.89 -21.33 21.82
C ALA A 25 45.90 -22.63 20.97
N LEU A 26 46.70 -22.75 19.90
CA LEU A 26 48.03 -23.39 19.80
C LEU A 26 48.11 -23.90 18.32
N SER A 27 49.21 -23.97 17.57
CA SER A 27 50.62 -24.20 17.89
C SER A 27 51.54 -23.99 16.67
N ARG A 28 52.83 -23.74 16.96
CA ARG A 28 54.08 -24.13 16.26
C ARG A 28 54.36 -23.57 14.85
N SER A 29 55.57 -23.18 14.41
CA SER A 29 56.92 -22.86 14.91
C SER A 29 57.89 -23.27 13.78
N HIS A 30 58.77 -22.36 13.33
CA HIS A 30 60.10 -22.57 12.69
C HIS A 30 60.45 -21.29 11.90
N ARG A 31 61.70 -20.83 11.73
CA ARG A 31 62.99 -20.88 12.42
C ARG A 31 63.82 -19.77 11.75
N VAL A 32 64.73 -19.15 12.49
CA VAL A 32 65.53 -17.94 12.15
C VAL A 32 66.79 -18.29 11.33
N GLN A 33 67.24 -17.43 10.37
CA GLN A 33 68.59 -16.78 10.29
C GLN A 33 68.98 -16.16 8.91
N PRO A 34 69.98 -15.22 8.84
CA PRO A 34 69.95 -13.99 8.03
C PRO A 34 71.10 -13.81 7.00
N SER A 35 71.07 -12.70 6.25
CA SER A 35 72.16 -11.95 5.52
C SER A 35 71.65 -11.53 4.12
N ALA A 36 72.00 -10.41 3.45
CA ALA A 36 73.03 -9.40 3.60
C ALA A 36 72.59 -8.07 2.93
N ILE A 37 73.32 -7.01 3.24
CA ILE A 37 73.21 -5.62 2.80
C ILE A 37 73.55 -5.44 1.30
N ARG A 38 72.79 -4.61 0.55
CA ARG A 38 73.33 -3.58 -0.38
C ARG A 38 72.26 -2.63 -0.96
N ASN A 39 72.71 -1.38 -1.11
CA ASN A 39 72.00 -0.14 -1.48
C ASN A 39 71.28 -0.14 -2.85
N GLY A 40 70.20 0.66 -2.95
CA GLY A 40 69.69 1.17 -4.23
C GLY A 40 68.29 1.80 -4.11
N ARG A 41 68.18 3.11 -4.35
CA ARG A 41 66.95 3.91 -4.29
C ARG A 41 65.93 3.49 -5.37
N SER A 42 64.66 3.31 -4.99
CA SER A 42 63.47 3.64 -5.81
C SER A 42 62.21 3.46 -4.96
N TRP A 43 61.46 4.53 -4.70
CA TRP A 43 60.11 4.44 -4.16
C TRP A 43 59.15 4.13 -5.31
N SER A 44 58.96 2.85 -5.60
CA SER A 44 57.90 2.36 -6.47
C SER A 44 57.48 0.96 -6.01
N ASN A 45 56.17 0.71 -6.04
CA ASN A 45 55.46 -0.55 -5.79
C ASN A 45 54.94 -0.78 -4.35
N ILE A 46 53.79 -0.16 -4.06
CA ILE A 46 52.75 -0.82 -3.27
C ILE A 46 51.96 -1.71 -4.26
N PRO A 47 51.74 -3.01 -3.98
CA PRO A 47 51.02 -3.87 -4.91
C PRO A 47 49.56 -3.40 -4.97
N PHE A 48 49.16 -2.91 -6.15
CA PHE A 48 47.77 -2.84 -6.55
C PHE A 48 47.20 -4.26 -6.48
N ILE A 49 46.37 -4.52 -5.48
CA ILE A 49 45.44 -5.66 -5.55
C ILE A 49 44.44 -5.29 -6.64
N THR A 50 44.71 -5.74 -7.86
CA THR A 50 43.71 -5.83 -8.92
C THR A 50 42.68 -6.87 -8.49
N VAL A 51 41.70 -6.43 -7.71
CA VAL A 51 40.43 -7.16 -7.62
C VAL A 51 39.80 -7.05 -9.00
N PRO A 52 39.54 -8.15 -9.71
CA PRO A 52 38.74 -8.10 -10.92
C PRO A 52 37.38 -7.51 -10.52
N LEU A 53 37.00 -6.39 -11.12
CA LEU A 53 35.62 -5.88 -11.07
C LEU A 53 34.73 -6.85 -11.88
N SER A 54 34.49 -8.04 -11.32
CA SER A 54 33.31 -8.81 -11.69
C SER A 54 32.13 -7.92 -11.35
N ARG A 55 31.38 -7.46 -12.37
CA ARG A 55 30.11 -6.76 -12.17
C ARG A 55 29.17 -7.70 -11.40
N ALA A 56 29.15 -7.58 -10.08
CA ALA A 56 28.05 -8.05 -9.28
C ALA A 56 26.86 -7.16 -9.67
N HIS A 57 26.11 -7.58 -10.70
CA HIS A 57 24.84 -6.95 -11.02
C HIS A 57 23.96 -7.21 -9.79
N GLY A 58 23.63 -6.14 -9.04
CA GLY A 58 22.61 -6.24 -8.00
C GLY A 58 21.33 -6.78 -8.64
N LYS A 59 20.58 -7.62 -7.93
CA LYS A 59 19.26 -8.03 -8.40
C LYS A 59 18.28 -6.90 -8.10
N SER A 60 17.48 -6.53 -9.09
CA SER A 60 16.34 -5.63 -8.87
C SER A 60 15.31 -6.32 -7.96
N PHE A 61 14.54 -5.53 -7.21
CA PHE A 61 13.42 -6.04 -6.44
C PHE A 61 12.32 -6.56 -7.36
N ALA A 62 11.73 -7.70 -7.00
CA ALA A 62 10.62 -8.30 -7.73
C ALA A 62 9.28 -7.67 -7.34
N HIS A 63 9.18 -7.20 -6.09
CA HIS A 63 7.94 -6.72 -5.49
C HIS A 63 8.10 -5.34 -4.86
N ARG A 64 7.06 -4.52 -4.97
CA ARG A 64 7.03 -3.15 -4.41
C ARG A 64 7.25 -3.13 -2.89
N SER A 65 6.77 -4.14 -2.16
CA SER A 65 6.98 -4.27 -0.71
C SER A 65 8.45 -4.39 -0.29
N GLU A 66 9.35 -4.71 -1.24
CA GLU A 66 10.78 -4.82 -0.98
C GLU A 66 11.50 -3.46 -1.06
N LEU A 67 10.87 -2.41 -1.62
CA LEU A 67 11.44 -1.07 -1.73
C LEU A 67 11.87 -0.50 -0.36
N LYS A 68 11.19 -0.90 0.72
CA LYS A 68 11.55 -0.51 2.09
C LYS A 68 12.96 -0.96 2.49
N HIS A 69 13.52 -1.96 1.81
CA HIS A 69 14.88 -2.47 2.05
C HIS A 69 15.95 -1.78 1.20
N ALA A 70 15.59 -0.81 0.36
CA ALA A 70 16.54 -0.06 -0.46
C ALA A 70 17.50 0.77 0.41
N LYS A 71 18.80 0.44 0.38
CA LYS A 71 19.83 1.18 1.12
C LYS A 71 20.18 2.52 0.46
N ARG A 72 20.31 2.51 -0.87
CA ARG A 72 20.64 3.68 -1.67
C ARG A 72 19.44 4.04 -2.54
N ILE A 73 19.05 5.31 -2.52
CA ILE A 73 17.88 5.80 -3.25
C ILE A 73 18.31 7.03 -4.07
N VAL A 74 18.06 6.97 -5.37
CA VAL A 74 18.30 8.08 -6.30
C VAL A 74 16.95 8.67 -6.67
N VAL A 75 16.71 9.94 -6.32
CA VAL A 75 15.49 10.66 -6.64
C VAL A 75 15.76 11.58 -7.82
N LYS A 76 15.12 11.32 -8.96
CA LYS A 76 15.21 12.20 -10.14
C LYS A 76 13.99 13.10 -10.23
N LEU A 77 14.21 14.41 -10.21
CA LEU A 77 13.19 15.44 -10.36
C LEU A 77 13.19 15.97 -11.79
N GLY A 78 12.03 15.94 -12.44
CA GLY A 78 11.83 16.57 -13.74
C GLY A 78 11.50 18.07 -13.62
N SER A 79 11.67 18.82 -14.70
CA SER A 79 11.54 20.30 -14.68
C SER A 79 10.15 20.73 -14.21
N ALA A 80 9.11 20.01 -14.65
CA ALA A 80 7.72 20.27 -14.26
C ALA A 80 7.43 20.07 -12.76
N VAL A 81 8.23 19.26 -12.04
CA VAL A 81 8.12 19.09 -10.59
C VAL A 81 8.73 20.30 -9.88
N VAL A 82 9.88 20.77 -10.39
CA VAL A 82 10.68 21.85 -9.83
C VAL A 82 10.08 23.24 -10.12
N THR A 83 9.40 23.42 -11.26
CA THR A 83 8.84 24.71 -11.71
C THR A 83 7.33 24.80 -11.50
N ARG A 84 6.81 26.01 -11.29
CA ARG A 84 5.36 26.30 -11.24
C ARG A 84 4.71 26.08 -12.62
N GLY A 85 3.38 25.96 -12.64
CA GLY A 85 2.60 25.73 -13.86
C GLY A 85 2.60 26.91 -14.85
N ASP A 86 2.97 28.10 -14.39
CA ASP A 86 3.22 29.30 -15.22
C ASP A 86 4.62 29.31 -15.84
N GLU A 87 5.45 28.30 -15.55
CA GLU A 87 6.84 28.13 -16.00
C GLU A 87 7.75 29.32 -15.68
N CYS A 88 7.29 30.25 -14.83
CA CYS A 88 7.96 31.51 -14.50
C CYS A 88 8.56 31.52 -13.10
N GLY A 89 8.70 30.35 -12.46
CA GLY A 89 9.49 30.22 -11.24
C GLY A 89 9.45 28.85 -10.59
N LEU A 90 10.08 28.74 -9.41
CA LEU A 90 10.19 27.50 -8.66
C LEU A 90 8.95 27.19 -7.83
N ALA A 91 8.57 25.93 -7.79
CA ALA A 91 7.51 25.42 -6.92
C ALA A 91 8.09 25.12 -5.53
N LEU A 92 8.42 26.18 -4.77
CA LEU A 92 9.12 26.07 -3.48
C LEU A 92 8.43 25.13 -2.49
N GLY A 93 7.10 25.13 -2.38
CA GLY A 93 6.37 24.21 -1.51
C GLY A 93 6.57 22.74 -1.86
N ARG A 94 6.64 22.41 -3.16
CA ARG A 94 6.93 21.03 -3.61
C ARG A 94 8.39 20.66 -3.37
N LEU A 95 9.31 21.59 -3.62
CA LEU A 95 10.74 21.38 -3.32
C LEU A 95 10.97 21.15 -1.83
N ALA A 96 10.34 21.95 -0.95
CA ALA A 96 10.43 21.79 0.49
C ALA A 96 9.92 20.42 0.94
N SER A 97 8.76 19.98 0.44
CA SER A 97 8.20 18.64 0.71
C SER A 97 9.11 17.51 0.21
N ILE A 98 9.76 17.66 -0.94
CA ILE A 98 10.73 16.67 -1.44
C ILE A 98 11.97 16.64 -0.54
N VAL A 99 12.53 17.80 -0.19
CA VAL A 99 13.70 17.89 0.69
C VAL A 99 13.40 17.31 2.06
N GLU A 100 12.23 17.58 2.63
CA GLU A 100 11.75 16.99 3.88
C GLU A 100 11.78 15.45 3.80
N GLN A 101 11.16 14.87 2.77
CA GLN A 101 11.11 13.41 2.60
C GLN A 101 12.49 12.79 2.40
N VAL A 102 13.35 13.42 1.59
CA VAL A 102 14.75 12.99 1.41
C VAL A 102 15.50 13.05 2.73
N SER A 103 15.28 14.12 3.51
CA SER A 103 15.92 14.31 4.81
C SER A 103 15.48 13.27 5.83
N VAL A 104 14.18 12.95 5.87
CA VAL A 104 13.63 11.87 6.71
C VAL A 104 14.30 10.54 6.39
N LEU A 105 14.43 10.18 5.10
CA LEU A 105 15.05 8.94 4.67
C LEU A 105 16.58 8.91 4.94
N GLN A 106 17.28 10.03 4.74
CA GLN A 106 18.70 10.16 5.07
C GLN A 106 18.93 9.97 6.57
N ASN A 107 18.09 10.58 7.42
CA ASN A 107 18.16 10.44 8.88
C ASN A 107 17.80 9.03 9.37
N GLN A 108 17.07 8.25 8.59
CA GLN A 108 16.86 6.81 8.82
C GLN A 108 18.08 5.95 8.43
N GLY A 109 19.17 6.57 7.97
CA GLY A 109 20.41 5.87 7.58
C GLY A 109 20.43 5.38 6.13
N ARG A 110 19.58 5.94 5.25
CA ARG A 110 19.61 5.64 3.82
C ARG A 110 20.58 6.57 3.09
N GLU A 111 21.21 6.07 2.04
CA GLU A 111 22.09 6.85 1.16
C GLU A 111 21.26 7.54 0.08
N MET A 112 20.92 8.82 0.27
CA MET A 112 20.11 9.58 -0.67
C MET A 112 20.97 10.32 -1.71
N MET A 113 20.50 10.34 -2.94
CA MET A 113 21.04 11.16 -4.03
C MET A 113 19.90 11.87 -4.76
N LEU A 114 20.11 13.13 -5.14
CA LEU A 114 19.14 13.92 -5.89
C LEU A 114 19.67 14.20 -7.29
N VAL A 115 18.87 13.95 -8.32
CA VAL A 115 19.14 14.35 -9.71
C VAL A 115 18.08 15.38 -10.09
N THR A 116 18.47 16.65 -10.16
CA THR A 116 17.52 17.76 -10.38
C THR A 116 17.61 18.29 -11.81
N SER A 117 16.54 18.95 -12.26
CA SER A 117 16.55 19.82 -13.45
C SER A 117 15.96 21.20 -13.09
N GLY A 118 15.69 22.05 -14.08
CA GLY A 118 14.97 23.32 -13.88
C GLY A 118 15.85 24.57 -13.75
N ALA A 119 17.18 24.43 -13.79
CA ALA A 119 18.12 25.56 -13.74
C ALA A 119 17.84 26.62 -14.82
N VAL A 120 17.59 26.21 -16.07
CA VAL A 120 17.24 27.12 -17.16
C VAL A 120 15.97 27.92 -16.87
N ALA A 121 14.92 27.28 -16.37
CA ALA A 121 13.65 27.93 -16.08
C ALA A 121 13.78 28.96 -14.95
N PHE A 122 14.47 28.58 -13.87
CA PHE A 122 14.74 29.49 -12.77
C PHE A 122 15.66 30.65 -13.18
N GLY A 123 16.67 30.38 -14.00
CA GLY A 123 17.55 31.42 -14.56
C GLY A 123 16.82 32.40 -15.47
N LYS A 124 15.87 31.93 -16.29
CA LYS A 124 15.00 32.81 -17.09
C LYS A 124 14.24 33.79 -16.20
N GLN A 125 13.65 33.33 -15.11
CA GLN A 125 12.95 34.19 -14.15
C GLN A 125 13.91 35.21 -13.54
N ARG A 126 15.04 34.74 -13.01
CA ARG A 126 16.03 35.58 -12.32
C ARG A 126 16.62 36.64 -13.23
N LEU A 127 17.03 36.27 -14.45
CA LEU A 127 17.59 37.21 -15.42
C LEU A 127 16.55 38.17 -15.98
N ARG A 128 15.29 37.72 -16.20
CA ARG A 128 14.20 38.64 -16.57
C ARG A 128 13.97 39.69 -15.49
N HIS A 129 13.95 39.26 -14.23
CA HIS A 129 13.81 40.17 -13.10
C HIS A 129 14.98 41.18 -13.03
N GLU A 130 16.21 40.72 -13.20
CA GLU A 130 17.38 41.61 -13.26
C GLU A 130 17.35 42.57 -14.45
N ILE A 131 16.90 42.15 -15.63
CA ILE A 131 16.72 43.04 -16.80
C ILE A 131 15.65 44.09 -16.51
N LEU A 132 14.52 43.69 -15.92
CA LEU A 132 13.46 44.63 -15.54
C LEU A 132 13.93 45.64 -14.48
N LEU A 133 14.78 45.23 -13.54
CA LEU A 133 15.37 46.12 -12.53
C LEU A 133 16.50 47.01 -13.08
N SER A 134 17.28 46.52 -14.05
CA SER A 134 18.39 47.27 -14.67
C SER A 134 17.95 48.16 -15.84
N GLN A 135 16.72 48.02 -16.33
CA GLN A 135 16.08 49.02 -17.19
C GLN A 135 15.87 50.31 -16.40
N SER A 136 16.88 51.18 -16.46
CA SER A 136 16.88 52.48 -15.80
C SER A 136 15.66 53.33 -16.18
N VAL A 137 15.28 54.22 -15.25
CA VAL A 137 14.41 55.40 -15.46
C VAL A 137 14.73 56.17 -16.76
N ARG A 138 15.95 56.03 -17.30
CA ARG A 138 16.43 56.61 -18.56
C ARG A 138 15.69 56.09 -19.80
N GLN A 139 15.20 54.85 -19.83
CA GLN A 139 14.35 54.37 -20.93
C GLN A 139 12.90 54.87 -20.80
N ALA A 140 12.38 54.97 -19.58
CA ALA A 140 11.06 55.56 -19.31
C ALA A 140 10.98 57.06 -19.66
N LEU A 141 12.12 57.77 -19.65
CA LEU A 141 12.22 59.18 -20.06
C LEU A 141 12.46 59.39 -21.57
N HIS A 142 12.87 58.36 -22.32
CA HIS A 142 13.16 58.46 -23.76
C HIS A 142 12.09 57.86 -24.68
N SER A 143 11.10 57.15 -24.14
CA SER A 143 9.91 56.73 -24.89
C SER A 143 8.82 57.80 -24.83
N GLY A 144 8.82 58.70 -25.81
CA GLY A 144 7.73 59.67 -26.01
C GLY A 144 6.39 58.96 -26.21
N GLN A 145 5.46 59.21 -25.28
CA GLN A 145 3.98 59.12 -25.26
C GLN A 145 3.15 58.23 -26.22
N ASN A 146 3.67 57.37 -27.10
CA ASN A 146 2.81 56.62 -28.03
C ASN A 146 3.16 55.15 -28.33
N GLN A 147 3.96 54.47 -27.51
CA GLN A 147 4.14 53.01 -27.62
C GLN A 147 4.19 52.33 -26.24
N LEU A 148 3.03 52.21 -25.59
CA LEU A 148 2.85 51.46 -24.33
C LEU A 148 2.28 50.05 -24.53
N LYS A 149 2.26 49.54 -25.77
CA LYS A 149 1.86 48.16 -26.06
C LYS A 149 3.06 47.43 -26.67
N GLU A 150 3.52 46.42 -25.93
CA GLU A 150 4.62 45.48 -26.24
C GLU A 150 6.06 45.97 -25.99
N MET A 151 6.42 46.09 -24.70
CA MET A 151 7.82 45.96 -24.30
C MET A 151 8.29 44.51 -24.53
N ALA A 152 8.92 44.25 -25.67
CA ALA A 152 9.49 42.95 -25.99
C ALA A 152 10.64 42.62 -25.01
N ILE A 153 10.42 41.64 -24.13
CA ILE A 153 11.45 41.08 -23.26
C ILE A 153 12.50 40.39 -24.16
N PRO A 154 13.82 40.65 -23.97
CA PRO A 154 14.86 40.01 -24.77
C PRO A 154 14.75 38.48 -24.71
N VAL A 155 14.93 37.82 -25.86
CA VAL A 155 15.07 36.37 -25.91
C VAL A 155 16.36 35.99 -25.18
N LEU A 156 16.21 35.43 -23.98
CA LEU A 156 17.34 35.00 -23.17
C LEU A 156 17.92 33.69 -23.70
N GLU A 157 19.24 33.67 -23.88
CA GLU A 157 19.98 32.49 -24.27
C GLU A 157 19.95 31.43 -23.16
N ALA A 158 19.71 30.17 -23.54
CA ALA A 158 19.42 29.10 -22.58
C ALA A 158 20.62 28.75 -21.67
N ARG A 159 21.85 28.88 -22.18
CA ARG A 159 23.08 28.59 -21.41
C ARG A 159 23.34 29.65 -20.35
N ALA A 160 23.20 30.93 -20.71
CA ALA A 160 23.23 32.02 -19.73
C ALA A 160 22.18 31.84 -18.63
N CYS A 161 20.96 31.42 -19.00
CA CYS A 161 19.92 31.09 -18.02
C CYS A 161 20.32 29.89 -17.15
N ALA A 162 20.85 28.82 -17.73
CA ALA A 162 21.32 27.67 -16.96
C ALA A 162 22.37 28.08 -15.92
N ALA A 163 23.38 28.86 -16.32
CA ALA A 163 24.44 29.33 -15.44
C ALA A 163 23.90 30.17 -14.28
N ALA A 164 23.04 31.15 -14.59
CA ALA A 164 22.45 32.03 -13.58
C ALA A 164 21.48 31.29 -12.64
N GLY A 165 20.72 30.33 -13.17
CA GLY A 165 19.76 29.56 -12.39
C GLY A 165 20.41 28.46 -11.56
N GLN A 166 21.50 27.86 -12.02
CA GLN A 166 22.13 26.73 -11.34
C GLN A 166 22.68 27.11 -9.96
N SER A 167 23.32 28.28 -9.85
CA SER A 167 23.84 28.78 -8.58
C SER A 167 22.72 29.02 -7.56
N GLY A 168 21.64 29.69 -7.97
CA GLY A 168 20.54 29.98 -7.07
C GLY A 168 19.67 28.75 -6.74
N LEU A 169 19.51 27.80 -7.66
CA LEU A 169 18.81 26.54 -7.36
C LEU A 169 19.60 25.72 -6.33
N MET A 170 20.92 25.69 -6.43
CA MET A 170 21.77 25.01 -5.44
C MET A 170 21.72 25.71 -4.08
N ALA A 171 21.79 27.04 -4.05
CA ALA A 171 21.66 27.80 -2.80
C ALA A 171 20.33 27.53 -2.08
N LEU A 172 19.24 27.35 -2.84
CA LEU A 172 17.94 26.97 -2.28
C LEU A 172 17.97 25.55 -1.69
N TYR A 173 18.54 24.58 -2.40
CA TYR A 173 18.68 23.22 -1.86
C TYR A 173 19.54 23.21 -0.59
N GLU A 174 20.68 23.89 -0.60
CA GLU A 174 21.57 24.00 0.56
C GLU A 174 20.86 24.62 1.76
N ALA A 175 20.13 25.72 1.55
CA ALA A 175 19.34 26.37 2.59
C ALA A 175 18.27 25.42 3.17
N MET A 176 17.56 24.67 2.32
CA MET A 176 16.53 23.72 2.77
C MET A 176 17.12 22.51 3.50
N PHE A 177 18.20 21.89 3.00
CA PHE A 177 18.84 20.74 3.66
C PHE A 177 19.50 21.14 4.99
N THR A 178 20.03 22.36 5.10
CA THR A 178 20.60 22.89 6.34
C THR A 178 19.56 22.95 7.47
N GLN A 179 18.28 23.20 7.16
CA GLN A 179 17.21 23.17 8.17
C GLN A 179 17.04 21.79 8.82
N TYR A 180 17.44 20.72 8.13
CA TYR A 180 17.41 19.34 8.62
C TYR A 180 18.78 18.84 9.12
N SER A 181 19.77 19.74 9.26
CA SER A 181 21.15 19.40 9.64
C SER A 181 21.83 18.41 8.68
N ILE A 182 21.45 18.45 7.40
CA ILE A 182 22.02 17.61 6.35
C ILE A 182 22.90 18.48 5.44
N CYS A 183 24.10 18.00 5.16
CA CYS A 183 24.97 18.63 4.17
C CYS A 183 24.60 18.14 2.77
N ALA A 184 24.53 19.07 1.82
CA ALA A 184 24.34 18.76 0.39
C ALA A 184 25.55 19.24 -0.42
N ALA A 185 25.93 18.49 -1.44
CA ALA A 185 27.05 18.83 -2.33
C ALA A 185 26.63 18.83 -3.79
N GLN A 186 27.07 19.85 -4.54
CA GLN A 186 26.76 19.97 -5.96
C GLN A 186 27.71 19.13 -6.81
N ILE A 187 27.14 18.43 -7.79
CA ILE A 187 27.90 17.80 -8.87
C ILE A 187 27.29 18.20 -10.20
N LEU A 188 28.13 18.76 -11.08
CA LEU A 188 27.76 19.11 -12.45
C LEU A 188 28.35 18.10 -13.42
N VAL A 189 27.50 17.56 -14.29
CA VAL A 189 27.89 16.55 -15.28
C VAL A 189 27.48 16.94 -16.69
N THR A 190 28.22 16.45 -17.67
CA THR A 190 27.91 16.52 -19.10
C THR A 190 27.77 15.10 -19.65
N ASN A 191 27.22 14.94 -20.85
CA ASN A 191 27.12 13.62 -21.47
C ASN A 191 28.50 12.96 -21.68
N LEU A 192 29.53 13.76 -21.93
CA LEU A 192 30.91 13.29 -22.16
C LEU A 192 31.52 12.64 -20.90
N ASP A 193 31.07 13.02 -19.70
CA ASP A 193 31.60 12.50 -18.44
C ASP A 193 31.20 11.04 -18.19
N PHE A 194 30.15 10.56 -18.87
CA PHE A 194 29.71 9.16 -18.80
C PHE A 194 30.37 8.25 -19.84
N HIS A 195 30.82 8.82 -20.96
CA HIS A 195 31.46 8.07 -22.05
C HIS A 195 32.96 7.86 -21.82
N ASP A 196 33.64 8.82 -21.18
CA ASP A 196 35.05 8.69 -20.81
C ASP A 196 35.19 7.84 -19.54
N GLU A 197 35.97 6.75 -19.62
CA GLU A 197 36.13 5.85 -18.49
C GLU A 197 36.80 6.49 -17.27
N GLN A 198 37.80 7.35 -17.48
CA GLN A 198 38.54 7.97 -16.40
C GLN A 198 37.66 9.01 -15.68
N LYS A 199 36.93 9.83 -16.44
CA LYS A 199 35.97 10.78 -15.87
C LYS A 199 34.86 10.07 -15.11
N ARG A 200 34.33 8.97 -15.65
CA ARG A 200 33.33 8.15 -14.97
C ARG A 200 33.85 7.53 -13.66
N ARG A 201 35.11 7.06 -13.63
CA ARG A 201 35.75 6.58 -12.40
C ARG A 201 35.90 7.68 -11.36
N ASN A 202 36.36 8.87 -11.78
CA ASN A 202 36.49 10.02 -10.89
C ASN A 202 35.13 10.44 -10.33
N LEU A 203 34.10 10.53 -11.17
CA LEU A 203 32.72 10.83 -10.77
C LEU A 203 32.19 9.82 -9.74
N ASN A 204 32.36 8.53 -10.00
CA ASN A 204 31.96 7.47 -9.07
C ASN A 204 32.73 7.56 -7.75
N GLY A 205 34.03 7.83 -7.78
CA GLY A 205 34.85 8.02 -6.58
C GLY A 205 34.33 9.16 -5.71
N THR A 206 34.08 10.32 -6.31
CA THR A 206 33.51 11.49 -5.62
C THR A 206 32.14 11.18 -5.02
N LEU A 207 31.24 10.55 -5.78
CA LEU A 207 29.91 10.18 -5.30
C LEU A 207 29.97 9.23 -4.11
N HIS A 208 30.84 8.21 -4.18
CA HIS A 208 31.00 7.25 -3.08
C HIS A 208 31.53 7.91 -1.81
N GLU A 209 32.47 8.85 -1.95
CA GLU A 209 33.05 9.53 -0.78
C GLU A 209 32.05 10.48 -0.11
N LEU A 210 31.26 11.23 -0.91
CA LEU A 210 30.18 12.06 -0.37
C LEU A 210 29.15 11.24 0.41
N LEU A 211 28.72 10.10 -0.15
CA LEU A 211 27.77 9.22 0.52
C LEU A 211 28.35 8.62 1.81
N ARG A 212 29.64 8.25 1.84
CA ARG A 212 30.33 7.79 3.06
C ARG A 212 30.37 8.86 4.15
N MET A 213 30.49 10.12 3.76
CA MET A 213 30.44 11.27 4.67
C MET A 213 29.02 11.67 5.08
N ASN A 214 28.00 10.89 4.69
CA ASN A 214 26.58 11.20 4.93
C ASN A 214 26.13 12.54 4.30
N ILE A 215 26.75 12.92 3.19
CA ILE A 215 26.42 14.13 2.41
C ILE A 215 25.51 13.73 1.25
N VAL A 216 24.41 14.47 1.04
CA VAL A 216 23.48 14.24 -0.07
C VAL A 216 24.03 14.86 -1.36
N PRO A 217 24.42 14.06 -2.37
CA PRO A 217 24.87 14.60 -3.65
C PRO A 217 23.67 15.09 -4.47
N ILE A 218 23.76 16.33 -4.96
CA ILE A 218 22.80 16.95 -5.88
C ILE A 218 23.46 17.04 -7.24
N VAL A 219 23.06 16.13 -8.14
CA VAL A 219 23.57 16.01 -9.50
C VAL A 219 22.68 16.81 -10.46
N ASN A 220 23.29 17.65 -11.28
CA ASN A 220 22.59 18.32 -12.39
C ASN A 220 23.45 18.31 -13.66
N THR A 221 22.79 18.40 -14.82
CA THR A 221 23.46 18.63 -16.10
C THR A 221 24.06 20.03 -16.12
N ASN A 222 25.29 20.15 -16.61
CA ASN A 222 25.94 21.43 -16.83
C ASN A 222 25.50 22.07 -18.16
N ASP A 223 24.24 22.51 -18.23
CA ASP A 223 23.67 23.10 -19.44
C ASP A 223 24.35 24.41 -19.88
N ALA A 224 25.20 25.00 -19.03
CA ALA A 224 25.98 26.20 -19.36
C ALA A 224 27.08 25.94 -20.42
N VAL A 225 27.54 24.69 -20.55
CA VAL A 225 28.67 24.31 -21.44
C VAL A 225 28.28 23.25 -22.48
N VAL A 226 26.99 22.92 -22.59
CA VAL A 226 26.46 21.91 -23.50
C VAL A 226 25.63 22.61 -24.61
N PRO A 227 25.59 22.06 -25.85
CA PRO A 227 24.74 22.61 -26.89
C PRO A 227 23.25 22.64 -26.49
N PRO A 228 22.50 23.70 -26.83
CA PRO A 228 21.05 23.72 -26.57
C PRO A 228 20.37 22.59 -27.36
N ALA A 229 19.38 21.95 -26.74
CA ALA A 229 18.57 20.93 -27.40
C ALA A 229 17.77 21.53 -28.56
N GLU A 230 17.64 20.81 -29.67
CA GLU A 230 16.81 21.23 -30.80
C GLU A 230 15.32 21.34 -30.37
N PRO A 231 14.64 22.44 -30.71
CA PRO A 231 13.24 22.64 -30.37
C PRO A 231 12.36 21.80 -31.30
N ASN A 232 11.86 20.67 -30.82
CA ASN A 232 10.81 19.94 -31.53
C ASN A 232 9.43 20.46 -31.11
N SER A 233 8.67 20.91 -32.09
CA SER A 233 7.25 21.22 -32.03
C SER A 233 6.45 19.95 -31.75
N ASP A 234 5.75 19.91 -30.62
CA ASP A 234 4.39 19.38 -30.48
C ASP A 234 3.95 19.51 -29.02
N LEU A 235 2.84 20.21 -28.82
CA LEU A 235 2.40 20.81 -27.56
C LEU A 235 1.15 20.07 -27.04
N GLN A 236 1.26 19.35 -25.91
CA GLN A 236 0.13 19.10 -24.99
C GLN A 236 0.60 18.54 -23.63
N GLY A 237 -0.26 18.68 -22.62
CA GLY A 237 0.04 18.63 -21.18
C GLY A 237 0.57 17.28 -20.64
N VAL A 238 1.33 17.37 -19.54
CA VAL A 238 2.08 16.25 -18.97
C VAL A 238 1.26 15.53 -17.90
N ASN A 239 0.63 14.42 -18.28
CA ASN A 239 0.21 13.41 -17.30
C ASN A 239 1.37 12.43 -17.08
N VAL A 240 2.01 12.48 -15.91
CA VAL A 240 3.17 11.63 -15.55
C VAL A 240 2.67 10.38 -14.83
N GLY A 241 2.73 9.24 -15.51
CA GLY A 241 2.32 7.91 -15.05
C GLY A 241 2.06 7.03 -16.26
N LEU A 242 2.26 5.71 -16.15
CA LEU A 242 1.76 4.79 -17.18
C LEU A 242 0.29 4.55 -16.88
N PHE A 243 -0.59 4.77 -17.86
CA PHE A 243 -2.02 4.54 -17.73
C PHE A 243 -2.45 3.49 -18.76
N ASP A 244 -3.50 2.75 -18.44
CA ASP A 244 -4.11 1.77 -19.34
C ASP A 244 -4.89 2.42 -20.50
N SER A 245 -5.26 3.69 -20.36
CA SER A 245 -5.99 4.51 -21.34
C SER A 245 -5.46 5.95 -21.39
N PRO A 246 -5.80 6.77 -22.42
CA PRO A 246 -5.34 8.15 -22.53
C PRO A 246 -5.59 8.95 -21.23
N PRO A 247 -4.54 9.59 -20.68
CA PRO A 247 -4.65 10.30 -19.41
C PRO A 247 -5.63 11.48 -19.52
N GLY A 248 -6.79 11.39 -18.84
CA GLY A 248 -7.86 12.40 -18.89
C GLY A 248 -9.22 11.87 -19.36
N SER A 249 -9.30 10.60 -19.77
CA SER A 249 -10.58 9.89 -19.86
C SER A 249 -11.09 9.51 -18.46
N ASP A 250 -12.40 9.46 -18.26
CA ASP A 250 -13.03 9.15 -16.96
C ASP A 250 -12.69 7.76 -16.41
N ASP A 251 -12.11 6.90 -17.25
CA ASP A 251 -11.73 5.51 -16.94
C ASP A 251 -10.23 5.23 -17.04
N ALA A 252 -9.36 6.23 -17.27
CA ALA A 252 -7.91 6.01 -17.28
C ALA A 252 -7.38 5.65 -15.88
N LYS A 253 -6.86 4.43 -15.74
CA LYS A 253 -6.27 3.92 -14.49
C LYS A 253 -4.76 3.88 -14.58
N LEU A 254 -4.11 4.13 -13.44
CA LEU A 254 -2.67 4.05 -13.32
C LEU A 254 -2.23 2.58 -13.34
N ILE A 255 -1.22 2.26 -14.14
CA ILE A 255 -0.54 0.97 -14.13
C ILE A 255 0.44 0.99 -12.95
N ASP A 256 0.13 0.24 -11.89
CA ASP A 256 0.93 0.24 -10.66
C ASP A 256 2.24 -0.55 -10.77
N ILE A 257 2.24 -1.57 -11.63
CA ILE A 257 3.42 -2.41 -11.94
C ILE A 257 3.54 -2.56 -13.46
N PHE A 258 4.71 -2.24 -14.00
CA PHE A 258 5.04 -2.44 -15.40
C PHE A 258 6.03 -3.60 -15.56
N TYR A 259 5.64 -4.59 -16.36
CA TYR A 259 6.48 -5.70 -16.76
C TYR A 259 7.01 -5.48 -18.19
N PRO A 260 8.33 -5.59 -18.44
CA PRO A 260 8.92 -5.34 -19.76
C PRO A 260 8.31 -6.15 -20.92
N GLY A 261 7.74 -7.34 -20.64
CA GLY A 261 7.07 -8.14 -21.67
C GLY A 261 5.77 -7.54 -22.21
N ASP A 262 5.17 -6.58 -21.49
CA ASP A 262 3.93 -5.90 -21.88
C ASP A 262 4.21 -4.59 -22.66
N GLN A 263 5.44 -4.41 -23.18
CA GLN A 263 5.86 -3.20 -23.88
C GLN A 263 5.05 -2.92 -25.16
N GLN A 264 4.50 -3.95 -25.81
CA GLN A 264 3.69 -3.81 -27.03
C GLN A 264 2.27 -3.27 -26.78
N SER A 265 1.76 -3.34 -25.54
CA SER A 265 0.42 -2.87 -25.19
C SER A 265 0.36 -1.41 -24.72
N VAL A 266 1.50 -0.71 -24.68
CA VAL A 266 1.58 0.67 -24.19
C VAL A 266 1.69 1.67 -25.34
N THR A 267 0.68 2.53 -25.48
CA THR A 267 0.69 3.65 -26.43
C THR A 267 1.19 4.92 -25.73
N PHE A 268 2.29 5.49 -26.19
CA PHE A 268 2.85 6.71 -25.61
C PHE A 268 2.19 7.97 -26.20
N GLY A 269 1.69 8.85 -25.33
CA GLY A 269 1.25 10.19 -25.70
C GLY A 269 2.40 11.15 -26.08
N THR A 270 2.05 12.33 -26.55
CA THR A 270 2.97 13.36 -27.06
C THR A 270 3.87 13.99 -25.97
N LYS A 271 4.97 14.61 -26.40
CA LYS A 271 6.10 15.08 -25.57
C LYS A 271 5.73 16.31 -24.72
N SER A 272 6.42 16.50 -23.58
CA SER A 272 6.26 17.67 -22.71
C SER A 272 7.00 18.91 -23.24
N ARG A 273 6.38 20.09 -23.12
CA ARG A 273 6.83 21.42 -23.61
C ARG A 273 8.23 21.88 -23.15
N VAL A 274 8.72 21.43 -22.00
CA VAL A 274 9.94 21.97 -21.34
C VAL A 274 11.01 20.91 -21.01
N GLY A 275 10.81 19.67 -21.42
CA GLY A 275 11.73 18.56 -21.17
C GLY A 275 12.31 18.02 -22.49
N MET A 276 13.58 17.61 -22.46
CA MET A 276 14.27 17.03 -23.64
C MET A 276 13.70 15.66 -24.08
N GLY A 277 12.80 15.04 -23.30
CA GLY A 277 12.26 13.70 -23.58
C GLY A 277 10.83 13.50 -23.06
N GLY A 278 10.03 12.74 -23.83
CA GLY A 278 8.64 12.39 -23.51
C GLY A 278 8.52 11.22 -22.51
N MET A 279 7.30 10.70 -22.33
CA MET A 279 7.07 9.51 -21.48
C MET A 279 7.82 8.28 -22.01
N GLU A 280 7.93 8.14 -23.33
CA GLU A 280 8.73 7.08 -23.97
C GLU A 280 10.20 7.09 -23.52
N SER A 281 10.83 8.27 -23.47
CA SER A 281 12.23 8.40 -23.02
C SER A 281 12.40 8.03 -21.54
N LYS A 282 11.40 8.32 -20.70
CA LYS A 282 11.40 7.95 -19.28
C LYS A 282 11.25 6.44 -19.10
N VAL A 283 10.37 5.80 -19.88
CA VAL A 283 10.20 4.34 -19.86
C VAL A 283 11.44 3.63 -20.38
N LYS A 284 12.05 4.10 -21.47
CA LYS A 284 13.33 3.56 -21.98
C LYS A 284 14.45 3.65 -20.94
N ALA A 285 14.57 4.80 -20.26
CA ALA A 285 15.55 4.96 -19.19
C ALA A 285 15.28 4.05 -17.99
N ALA A 286 14.01 3.88 -17.61
CA ALA A 286 13.62 2.97 -16.52
C ALA A 286 13.93 1.51 -16.86
N LEU A 287 13.64 1.08 -18.09
CA LEU A 287 13.98 -0.26 -18.58
C LEU A 287 15.48 -0.51 -18.60
N TRP A 288 16.27 0.47 -19.05
CA TRP A 288 17.74 0.37 -19.05
C TRP A 288 18.30 0.24 -17.62
N ALA A 289 17.77 1.02 -16.67
CA ALA A 289 18.15 0.92 -15.27
C ALA A 289 17.72 -0.42 -14.64
N LEU A 290 16.53 -0.93 -15.00
CA LEU A 290 16.04 -2.24 -14.57
C LEU A 290 16.97 -3.36 -15.04
N GLN A 291 17.35 -3.37 -16.32
CA GLN A 291 18.34 -4.31 -16.89
C GLN A 291 19.71 -4.21 -16.19
N GLY A 292 20.05 -3.02 -15.69
CA GLY A 292 21.25 -2.79 -14.87
C GLY A 292 21.13 -3.28 -13.42
N GLY A 293 20.01 -3.88 -13.02
CA GLY A 293 19.77 -4.38 -11.67
C GLY A 293 19.19 -3.35 -10.70
N THR A 294 18.68 -2.21 -11.21
CA THR A 294 18.14 -1.13 -10.38
C THR A 294 16.61 -1.13 -10.43
N SER A 295 15.96 -1.20 -9.27
CA SER A 295 14.51 -1.01 -9.18
C SER A 295 14.11 0.43 -9.45
N VAL A 296 13.09 0.63 -10.30
CA VAL A 296 12.65 1.96 -10.73
C VAL A 296 11.16 2.15 -10.46
N VAL A 297 10.80 3.34 -9.98
CA VAL A 297 9.40 3.79 -9.88
C VAL A 297 9.27 5.13 -10.59
N ILE A 298 8.25 5.27 -11.45
CA ILE A 298 7.89 6.54 -12.08
C ILE A 298 6.58 7.03 -11.46
N ALA A 299 6.59 8.18 -10.79
CA ALA A 299 5.41 8.74 -10.14
C ALA A 299 5.13 10.18 -10.55
N ASN A 300 3.90 10.63 -10.34
CA ASN A 300 3.50 12.02 -10.55
C ASN A 300 3.92 12.88 -9.35
N GLY A 301 4.91 13.75 -9.54
CA GLY A 301 5.37 14.68 -8.51
C GLY A 301 4.56 15.98 -8.38
N THR A 302 3.48 16.15 -9.16
CA THR A 302 2.68 17.39 -9.21
C THR A 302 1.23 17.23 -8.77
N HIS A 303 0.76 16.01 -8.52
CA HIS A 303 -0.67 15.73 -8.32
C HIS A 303 -1.14 16.18 -6.91
N PRO A 304 -2.13 17.08 -6.79
CA PRO A 304 -2.57 17.64 -5.51
C PRO A 304 -3.30 16.64 -4.59
N LYS A 305 -3.74 15.49 -5.11
CA LYS A 305 -4.41 14.43 -4.32
C LYS A 305 -3.49 13.30 -3.85
N VAL A 306 -2.24 13.23 -4.33
CA VAL A 306 -1.27 12.29 -3.75
C VAL A 306 -0.76 12.98 -2.49
N SER A 307 -0.82 12.29 -1.36
CA SER A 307 -0.20 12.66 -0.09
C SER A 307 1.10 13.44 -0.36
N GLY A 308 1.36 14.51 0.40
CA GLY A 308 2.59 15.31 0.29
C GLY A 308 3.90 14.55 0.58
N HIS A 309 3.88 13.22 0.47
CA HIS A 309 4.82 12.20 0.92
C HIS A 309 5.11 11.16 -0.19
N VAL A 310 5.09 11.56 -1.47
CA VAL A 310 5.30 10.69 -2.64
C VAL A 310 6.50 9.75 -2.51
N ILE A 311 7.68 10.25 -2.12
CA ILE A 311 8.93 9.49 -2.03
C ILE A 311 8.86 8.48 -0.88
N THR A 312 8.45 8.94 0.31
CA THR A 312 8.32 8.06 1.48
C THR A 312 7.26 6.98 1.27
N ASP A 313 6.13 7.33 0.66
CA ASP A 313 5.06 6.38 0.34
C ASP A 313 5.52 5.30 -0.66
N ILE A 314 6.30 5.69 -1.66
CA ILE A 314 6.92 4.74 -2.60
C ILE A 314 7.88 3.80 -1.87
N VAL A 315 8.75 4.34 -0.99
CA VAL A 315 9.72 3.54 -0.23
C VAL A 315 9.03 2.61 0.76
N GLU A 316 7.92 3.01 1.36
CA GLU A 316 7.08 2.16 2.21
C GLU A 316 6.36 1.05 1.43
N GLY A 317 6.31 1.17 0.10
CA GLY A 317 5.73 0.17 -0.79
C GLY A 317 4.28 0.44 -1.19
N LYS A 318 3.74 1.63 -0.90
CA LYS A 318 2.38 2.05 -1.30
C LYS A 318 2.29 2.22 -2.81
N LYS A 319 1.09 2.07 -3.39
CA LYS A 319 0.80 2.16 -4.84
C LYS A 319 0.80 3.59 -5.37
N VAL A 320 1.96 4.26 -5.27
CA VAL A 320 2.19 5.59 -5.83
C VAL A 320 3.08 5.46 -7.07
N GLY A 321 2.57 5.85 -8.23
CA GLY A 321 3.28 5.72 -9.51
C GLY A 321 3.39 4.27 -10.00
N THR A 322 4.15 4.06 -11.07
CA THR A 322 4.37 2.77 -11.72
C THR A 322 5.71 2.17 -11.32
N PHE A 323 5.70 0.96 -10.74
CA PHE A 323 6.89 0.20 -10.36
C PHE A 323 7.32 -0.74 -11.49
N PHE A 324 8.59 -0.69 -11.87
CA PHE A 324 9.14 -1.52 -12.94
C PHE A 324 9.72 -2.80 -12.33
N SER A 325 9.20 -3.96 -12.74
CA SER A 325 9.63 -5.26 -12.23
C SER A 325 9.96 -6.22 -13.36
N GLU A 326 11.02 -7.02 -13.19
CA GLU A 326 11.36 -8.13 -14.08
C GLU A 326 10.46 -9.35 -13.87
N VAL A 327 9.67 -9.36 -12.79
CA VAL A 327 8.74 -10.44 -12.47
C VAL A 327 7.34 -10.00 -12.83
N LYS A 328 6.71 -10.72 -13.76
CA LYS A 328 5.29 -10.53 -14.05
C LYS A 328 4.50 -10.78 -12.77
N PRO A 329 3.60 -9.86 -12.35
CA PRO A 329 2.72 -10.10 -11.21
C PRO A 329 2.02 -11.45 -11.35
N ALA A 330 2.06 -12.26 -10.28
CA ALA A 330 1.42 -13.57 -10.30
C ALA A 330 -0.11 -13.40 -10.19
N GLY A 331 -0.82 -13.70 -11.26
CA GLY A 331 -2.28 -13.67 -11.33
C GLY A 331 -2.85 -12.34 -11.82
N PRO A 332 -4.19 -12.27 -11.99
CA PRO A 332 -4.90 -11.06 -12.39
C PRO A 332 -4.80 -9.96 -11.32
N THR A 333 -4.86 -8.69 -11.74
CA THR A 333 -4.96 -7.56 -10.78
C THR A 333 -6.31 -7.58 -10.07
N VAL A 334 -6.44 -6.85 -8.97
CA VAL A 334 -7.70 -6.79 -8.21
C VAL A 334 -8.85 -6.25 -9.07
N GLU A 335 -8.59 -5.28 -9.94
CA GLU A 335 -9.56 -4.73 -10.88
C GLU A 335 -10.00 -5.78 -11.90
N GLN A 336 -9.06 -6.57 -12.42
CA GLN A 336 -9.36 -7.70 -13.30
C GLN A 336 -10.17 -8.77 -12.58
N GLN A 337 -9.81 -9.09 -11.32
CA GLN A 337 -10.60 -10.00 -10.49
C GLN A 337 -12.01 -9.47 -10.25
N GLY A 338 -12.16 -8.16 -10.02
CA GLY A 338 -13.46 -7.50 -9.88
C GLY A 338 -14.31 -7.62 -11.15
N GLU A 339 -13.71 -7.41 -12.32
CA GLU A 339 -14.41 -7.55 -13.60
C GLU A 339 -14.79 -9.01 -13.89
N MET A 340 -13.89 -9.97 -13.61
CA MET A 340 -14.16 -11.41 -13.69
C MET A 340 -15.30 -11.84 -12.75
N ALA A 341 -15.31 -11.34 -11.51
CA ALA A 341 -16.38 -11.61 -10.57
C ALA A 341 -17.71 -10.99 -11.04
N ARG A 342 -17.67 -9.83 -11.69
CA ARG A 342 -18.84 -9.16 -12.25
C ARG A 342 -19.42 -9.90 -13.45
N SER A 343 -18.58 -10.30 -14.42
CA SER A 343 -18.99 -11.11 -15.57
C SER A 343 -19.51 -12.47 -15.10
N GLY A 344 -18.74 -13.15 -14.24
CA GLY A 344 -19.10 -14.45 -13.68
C GLY A 344 -20.40 -14.41 -12.87
N GLY A 345 -20.61 -13.37 -12.05
CA GLY A 345 -21.85 -13.16 -11.31
C GLY A 345 -23.06 -12.95 -12.22
N ARG A 346 -22.92 -12.21 -13.32
CA ARG A 346 -23.99 -12.07 -14.33
C ARG A 346 -24.35 -13.39 -14.99
N THR A 347 -23.34 -14.18 -15.40
CA THR A 347 -23.58 -15.51 -15.96
C THR A 347 -24.23 -16.42 -14.93
N LEU A 348 -23.80 -16.36 -13.67
CA LEU A 348 -24.37 -17.13 -12.57
C LEU A 348 -25.84 -16.78 -12.32
N ALA A 349 -26.20 -15.51 -12.41
CA ALA A 349 -27.58 -15.03 -12.30
C ALA A 349 -28.49 -15.53 -13.44
N THR A 350 -27.92 -15.83 -14.62
CA THR A 350 -28.67 -16.35 -15.78
C THR A 350 -28.84 -17.86 -15.78
N LEU A 351 -28.11 -18.59 -14.92
CA LEU A 351 -28.29 -20.04 -14.79
C LEU A 351 -29.66 -20.37 -14.20
N GLU A 352 -30.16 -21.56 -14.52
CA GLU A 352 -31.35 -22.10 -13.88
C GLU A 352 -31.08 -22.39 -12.39
N PRO A 353 -32.09 -22.29 -11.51
CA PRO A 353 -31.91 -22.51 -10.08
C PRO A 353 -31.33 -23.89 -9.73
N GLU A 354 -31.68 -24.92 -10.49
CA GLU A 354 -31.18 -26.29 -10.33
C GLU A 354 -29.69 -26.39 -10.62
N GLN A 355 -29.19 -25.64 -11.61
CA GLN A 355 -27.77 -25.61 -11.95
C GLN A 355 -26.96 -24.94 -10.84
N ARG A 356 -27.48 -23.86 -10.23
CA ARG A 356 -26.84 -23.23 -9.06
C ARG A 356 -26.83 -24.17 -7.86
N ALA A 357 -27.92 -24.90 -7.64
CA ALA A 357 -28.00 -25.90 -6.58
C ALA A 357 -27.02 -27.07 -6.80
N GLU A 358 -26.87 -27.54 -8.05
CA GLU A 358 -25.92 -28.59 -8.43
C GLU A 358 -24.47 -28.21 -8.10
N ILE A 359 -24.06 -26.97 -8.39
CA ILE A 359 -22.73 -26.45 -8.02
C ILE A 359 -22.52 -26.55 -6.50
N ILE A 360 -23.51 -26.14 -5.71
CA ILE A 360 -23.40 -26.11 -4.25
C ILE A 360 -23.38 -27.54 -3.69
N HIS A 361 -24.18 -28.45 -4.25
CA HIS A 361 -24.15 -29.87 -3.90
C HIS A 361 -22.77 -30.48 -4.18
N HIS A 362 -22.22 -30.23 -5.36
CA HIS A 362 -20.89 -30.72 -5.70
C HIS A 362 -19.80 -30.16 -4.79
N LEU A 363 -19.87 -28.87 -4.43
CA LEU A 363 -18.97 -28.29 -3.44
C LEU A 363 -19.08 -28.99 -2.07
N ALA A 364 -20.29 -29.34 -1.63
CA ALA A 364 -20.49 -30.08 -0.39
C ALA A 364 -19.87 -31.49 -0.41
N ASP A 365 -19.93 -32.15 -1.56
CA ASP A 365 -19.33 -33.47 -1.77
C ASP A 365 -17.80 -33.36 -1.79
N LEU A 366 -17.24 -32.39 -2.52
CA LEU A 366 -15.79 -32.10 -2.53
C LEU A 366 -15.22 -31.81 -1.13
N LEU A 367 -15.96 -31.10 -0.27
CA LEU A 367 -15.52 -30.87 1.12
C LEU A 367 -15.43 -32.17 1.94
N THR A 368 -16.20 -33.18 1.59
CA THR A 368 -16.21 -34.49 2.24
C THR A 368 -15.11 -35.38 1.67
N ASP A 369 -14.96 -35.40 0.35
CA ASP A 369 -14.01 -36.24 -0.37
C ASP A 369 -12.56 -35.77 -0.15
N GLN A 370 -12.32 -34.46 -0.26
CA GLN A 370 -11.00 -33.84 -0.10
C GLN A 370 -10.69 -33.46 1.36
N ARG A 371 -11.43 -34.02 2.32
CA ARG A 371 -11.32 -33.69 3.75
C ARG A 371 -9.88 -33.76 4.26
N ASP A 372 -9.17 -34.83 3.92
CA ASP A 372 -7.83 -35.08 4.48
C ASP A 372 -6.81 -34.07 3.94
N GLU A 373 -6.97 -33.63 2.68
CA GLU A 373 -6.15 -32.55 2.12
C GLU A 373 -6.46 -31.20 2.78
N ILE A 374 -7.74 -30.88 3.02
CA ILE A 374 -8.16 -29.65 3.71
C ILE A 374 -7.57 -29.59 5.11
N LEU A 375 -7.66 -30.69 5.87
CA LEU A 375 -7.11 -30.77 7.23
C LEU A 375 -5.57 -30.70 7.22
N SER A 376 -4.91 -31.29 6.23
CA SER A 376 -3.46 -31.16 6.04
C SER A 376 -3.03 -29.72 5.76
N ALA A 377 -3.77 -28.98 4.91
CA ALA A 377 -3.53 -27.56 4.66
C ALA A 377 -3.77 -26.71 5.92
N ASN A 378 -4.84 -26.98 6.66
CA ASN A 378 -5.14 -26.27 7.90
C ASN A 378 -4.10 -26.53 9.01
N LYS A 379 -3.54 -27.73 9.06
CA LYS A 379 -2.46 -28.05 9.99
C LYS A 379 -1.24 -27.16 9.77
N LYS A 380 -0.85 -26.91 8.51
CA LYS A 380 0.25 -25.99 8.18
C LYS A 380 -0.03 -24.57 8.66
N ASP A 381 -1.24 -24.06 8.43
CA ASP A 381 -1.66 -22.74 8.94
C ASP A 381 -1.59 -22.67 10.48
N LEU A 382 -2.04 -23.71 11.18
CA LEU A 382 -1.97 -23.78 12.64
C LEU A 382 -0.53 -23.81 13.17
N GLU A 383 0.35 -24.59 12.54
CA GLU A 383 1.79 -24.67 12.88
C GLU A 383 2.49 -23.32 12.66
N GLU A 384 2.19 -22.61 11.56
CA GLU A 384 2.75 -21.29 11.28
C GLU A 384 2.23 -20.18 12.21
N ALA A 385 1.00 -20.33 12.72
CA ALA A 385 0.34 -19.39 13.62
C ALA A 385 0.64 -19.64 15.11
N GLU A 386 1.10 -20.84 15.47
CA GLU A 386 1.42 -21.22 16.85
C GLU A 386 2.50 -20.30 17.44
N GLY A 387 2.26 -19.77 18.64
CA GLY A 387 3.15 -18.81 19.30
C GLY A 387 3.18 -17.40 18.70
N ARG A 388 2.52 -17.14 17.56
CA ARG A 388 2.45 -15.81 16.91
C ARG A 388 1.08 -15.17 17.00
N LEU A 389 0.02 -16.00 17.04
CA LEU A 389 -1.36 -15.54 17.03
C LEU A 389 -2.04 -15.76 18.39
N ALA A 390 -2.94 -14.85 18.77
CA ALA A 390 -3.67 -14.97 20.03
C ALA A 390 -4.60 -16.20 20.05
N ALA A 391 -4.75 -16.83 21.22
CA ALA A 391 -5.54 -18.06 21.39
C ALA A 391 -6.98 -18.00 20.82
N PRO A 392 -7.74 -16.89 20.94
CA PRO A 392 -9.08 -16.79 20.34
C PRO A 392 -9.09 -16.87 18.81
N LEU A 393 -8.05 -16.35 18.15
CA LEU A 393 -7.91 -16.40 16.70
C LEU A 393 -7.46 -17.79 16.23
N LEU A 394 -6.55 -18.45 16.98
CA LEU A 394 -6.18 -19.86 16.72
C LEU A 394 -7.39 -20.80 16.80
N LYS A 395 -8.27 -20.63 17.80
CA LYS A 395 -9.50 -21.44 17.92
C LYS A 395 -10.42 -21.25 16.71
N ARG A 396 -10.50 -20.02 16.19
CA ARG A 396 -11.28 -19.72 14.97
C ARG A 396 -10.65 -20.30 13.71
N LEU A 397 -9.32 -20.29 13.63
CA LEU A 397 -8.53 -20.80 12.49
C LEU A 397 -8.65 -22.31 12.32
N SER A 398 -8.79 -23.06 13.42
CA SER A 398 -8.86 -24.52 13.39
C SER A 398 -10.08 -25.07 12.62
N LEU A 399 -9.83 -25.98 11.69
CA LEU A 399 -10.83 -26.82 11.04
C LEU A 399 -10.80 -28.22 11.64
N SER A 400 -11.98 -28.80 11.84
CA SER A 400 -12.14 -30.17 12.34
C SER A 400 -13.07 -30.94 11.41
N THR A 401 -13.00 -32.28 11.44
CA THR A 401 -13.92 -33.14 10.70
C THR A 401 -15.39 -32.81 11.00
N SER A 402 -15.71 -32.52 12.26
CA SER A 402 -17.07 -32.10 12.63
C SER A 402 -17.48 -30.78 11.97
N LYS A 403 -16.58 -29.77 11.90
CA LYS A 403 -16.87 -28.51 11.21
C LYS A 403 -17.09 -28.72 9.71
N LEU A 404 -16.24 -29.53 9.07
CA LEU A 404 -16.38 -29.83 7.63
C LEU A 404 -17.70 -30.56 7.33
N ASN A 405 -18.10 -31.51 8.19
CA ASN A 405 -19.39 -32.17 8.07
C ASN A 405 -20.56 -31.18 8.24
N SER A 406 -20.51 -30.31 9.25
CA SER A 406 -21.54 -29.27 9.44
C SER A 406 -21.60 -28.30 8.26
N LEU A 407 -20.46 -27.94 7.66
CA LEU A 407 -20.39 -27.12 6.46
C LEU A 407 -21.05 -27.82 5.27
N ALA A 408 -20.73 -29.08 5.01
CA ALA A 408 -21.33 -29.85 3.92
C ALA A 408 -22.85 -29.96 4.08
N ILE A 409 -23.34 -30.21 5.31
CA ILE A 409 -24.79 -30.21 5.60
C ILE A 409 -25.41 -28.84 5.33
N GLY A 410 -24.80 -27.76 5.82
CA GLY A 410 -25.28 -26.39 5.60
C GLY A 410 -25.32 -26.01 4.12
N LEU A 411 -24.32 -26.42 3.34
CA LEU A 411 -24.31 -26.21 1.88
C LEU A 411 -25.48 -26.94 1.20
N ARG A 412 -25.72 -28.21 1.55
CA ARG A 412 -26.87 -28.97 1.02
C ARG A 412 -28.21 -28.35 1.40
N GLN A 413 -28.34 -27.78 2.60
CA GLN A 413 -29.53 -27.04 3.02
C GLN A 413 -29.74 -25.77 2.16
N ILE A 414 -28.67 -25.00 1.92
CA ILE A 414 -28.73 -23.83 1.04
C ILE A 414 -29.22 -24.24 -0.35
N ALA A 415 -28.60 -25.25 -0.96
CA ALA A 415 -28.95 -25.75 -2.29
C ALA A 415 -30.43 -26.17 -2.40
N ALA A 416 -30.94 -26.89 -1.38
CA ALA A 416 -32.33 -27.32 -1.34
C ALA A 416 -33.34 -26.17 -1.20
N SER A 417 -32.96 -25.10 -0.50
CA SER A 417 -33.85 -23.95 -0.21
C SER A 417 -33.72 -22.76 -1.17
N SER A 418 -32.76 -22.76 -2.09
CA SER A 418 -32.41 -21.56 -2.86
C SER A 418 -33.12 -21.40 -4.21
N GLN A 419 -34.01 -22.33 -4.60
CA GLN A 419 -34.56 -22.37 -5.96
C GLN A 419 -35.36 -21.10 -6.32
N ASP A 420 -36.11 -20.53 -5.39
CA ASP A 420 -36.94 -19.34 -5.60
C ASP A 420 -36.24 -18.03 -5.19
N SER A 421 -34.93 -18.04 -4.91
CA SER A 421 -34.27 -16.84 -4.36
C SER A 421 -34.08 -15.73 -5.40
N VAL A 422 -33.79 -16.08 -6.65
CA VAL A 422 -33.53 -15.14 -7.76
C VAL A 422 -34.72 -15.18 -8.72
N GLY A 423 -35.23 -14.01 -9.13
CA GLY A 423 -36.38 -13.89 -10.04
C GLY A 423 -37.75 -13.99 -9.34
N ARG A 424 -37.80 -13.94 -8.01
CA ARG A 424 -39.06 -14.04 -7.25
C ARG A 424 -39.89 -12.78 -7.37
N VAL A 425 -41.13 -12.92 -7.82
CA VAL A 425 -42.10 -11.81 -7.85
C VAL A 425 -42.55 -11.50 -6.42
N LEU A 426 -42.20 -10.32 -5.92
CA LEU A 426 -42.60 -9.82 -4.60
C LEU A 426 -43.95 -9.12 -4.65
N ARG A 427 -44.18 -8.35 -5.71
CA ARG A 427 -45.41 -7.58 -5.94
C ARG A 427 -45.74 -7.60 -7.42
N ARG A 428 -47.01 -7.76 -7.74
CA ARG A 428 -47.54 -7.63 -9.11
C ARG A 428 -48.81 -6.81 -9.06
N THR A 429 -48.82 -5.69 -9.78
CA THR A 429 -49.91 -4.72 -9.77
C THR A 429 -50.29 -4.40 -11.21
N ARG A 430 -51.56 -4.61 -11.57
CA ARG A 430 -52.11 -4.07 -12.82
C ARG A 430 -52.38 -2.58 -12.61
N ILE A 431 -51.60 -1.72 -13.26
CA ILE A 431 -51.71 -0.27 -13.15
C ILE A 431 -52.86 0.25 -14.03
N ALA A 432 -52.97 -0.28 -15.25
CA ALA A 432 -54.03 0.05 -16.19
C ALA A 432 -54.31 -1.15 -17.12
N LYS A 433 -55.31 -1.02 -18.00
CA LYS A 433 -55.54 -2.02 -19.06
C LYS A 433 -54.26 -2.16 -19.89
N ASN A 434 -53.74 -3.38 -19.98
CA ASN A 434 -52.48 -3.73 -20.68
C ASN A 434 -51.20 -3.10 -20.09
N LEU A 435 -51.21 -2.63 -18.84
CA LEU A 435 -50.01 -2.16 -18.13
C LEU A 435 -49.89 -2.87 -16.78
N GLU A 436 -49.00 -3.85 -16.70
CA GLU A 436 -48.69 -4.61 -15.49
C GLU A 436 -47.29 -4.23 -14.98
N LEU A 437 -47.19 -3.95 -13.68
CA LEU A 437 -45.95 -3.66 -12.99
C LEU A 437 -45.62 -4.83 -12.06
N GLU A 438 -44.40 -5.33 -12.12
CA GLU A 438 -43.88 -6.33 -11.21
C GLU A 438 -42.60 -5.86 -10.52
N GLN A 439 -42.46 -6.24 -9.25
CA GLN A 439 -41.24 -6.09 -8.48
C GLN A 439 -40.67 -7.49 -8.25
N VAL A 440 -39.46 -7.73 -8.76
CA VAL A 440 -38.80 -9.05 -8.71
C VAL A 440 -37.49 -8.98 -7.93
N THR A 441 -37.06 -10.11 -7.36
CA THR A 441 -35.73 -10.23 -6.75
C THR A 441 -34.66 -10.37 -7.81
N VAL A 442 -33.56 -9.63 -7.64
CA VAL A 442 -32.35 -9.71 -8.47
C VAL A 442 -31.12 -9.78 -7.55
N PRO A 443 -30.00 -10.35 -8.01
CA PRO A 443 -28.74 -10.29 -7.27
C PRO A 443 -28.33 -8.84 -6.98
N ILE A 444 -27.59 -8.62 -5.90
CA ILE A 444 -27.05 -7.30 -5.57
C ILE A 444 -25.99 -6.89 -6.60
N GLY A 445 -25.15 -7.84 -7.02
CA GLY A 445 -24.07 -7.64 -7.98
C GLY A 445 -22.80 -8.37 -7.55
N VAL A 446 -21.77 -7.63 -7.15
CA VAL A 446 -20.49 -8.16 -6.66
C VAL A 446 -20.33 -7.88 -5.17
N LEU A 447 -20.09 -8.95 -4.41
CA LEU A 447 -19.87 -8.93 -2.98
C LEU A 447 -18.37 -8.99 -2.69
N LEU A 448 -17.89 -8.16 -1.75
CA LEU A 448 -16.55 -8.29 -1.18
C LEU A 448 -16.65 -8.79 0.26
N VAL A 449 -16.19 -10.01 0.51
CA VAL A 449 -16.15 -10.59 1.87
C VAL A 449 -14.72 -10.53 2.39
N ILE A 450 -14.51 -9.76 3.45
CA ILE A 450 -13.22 -9.64 4.14
C ILE A 450 -13.32 -10.38 5.48
N PHE A 451 -12.50 -11.40 5.69
CA PHE A 451 -12.59 -12.26 6.87
C PHE A 451 -11.24 -12.60 7.48
N GLU A 452 -11.21 -12.73 8.81
CA GLU A 452 -10.00 -13.02 9.59
C GLU A 452 -10.18 -14.33 10.36
N SER A 453 -9.17 -15.18 10.27
CA SER A 453 -8.96 -16.41 11.05
C SER A 453 -10.15 -17.35 11.01
N ARG A 454 -10.90 -17.37 9.90
CA ARG A 454 -12.14 -18.15 9.71
C ARG A 454 -12.17 -18.79 8.32
N PRO A 455 -11.37 -19.84 8.08
CA PRO A 455 -11.38 -20.52 6.78
C PRO A 455 -12.72 -21.19 6.47
N ASP A 456 -13.49 -21.56 7.50
CA ASP A 456 -14.86 -22.09 7.39
C ASP A 456 -15.85 -21.11 6.76
N CYS A 457 -15.58 -19.80 6.86
CA CYS A 457 -16.42 -18.76 6.26
C CYS A 457 -16.42 -18.83 4.72
N LEU A 458 -15.31 -19.26 4.10
CA LEU A 458 -15.14 -19.25 2.65
C LEU A 458 -16.20 -20.08 1.91
N PRO A 459 -16.36 -21.39 2.19
CA PRO A 459 -17.40 -22.18 1.53
C PRO A 459 -18.82 -21.71 1.85
N GLN A 460 -19.07 -21.17 3.05
CA GLN A 460 -20.39 -20.64 3.43
C GLN A 460 -20.80 -19.45 2.56
N VAL A 461 -19.93 -18.44 2.47
CA VAL A 461 -20.24 -17.24 1.68
C VAL A 461 -20.17 -17.53 0.18
N GLY A 462 -19.29 -18.44 -0.24
CA GLY A 462 -19.26 -18.96 -1.61
C GLY A 462 -20.60 -19.56 -2.00
N ALA A 463 -21.13 -20.48 -1.20
CA ALA A 463 -22.43 -21.11 -1.46
C ALA A 463 -23.59 -20.12 -1.44
N LEU A 464 -23.63 -19.17 -0.49
CA LEU A 464 -24.67 -18.13 -0.46
C LEU A 464 -24.59 -17.19 -1.67
N ALA A 465 -23.40 -16.78 -2.09
CA ALA A 465 -23.21 -15.96 -3.28
C ALA A 465 -23.67 -16.72 -4.55
N ILE A 466 -23.32 -18.00 -4.65
CA ILE A 466 -23.76 -18.87 -5.74
C ILE A 466 -25.28 -18.99 -5.76
N ALA A 467 -25.90 -19.35 -4.63
CA ALA A 467 -27.35 -19.49 -4.50
C ALA A 467 -28.12 -18.23 -4.91
N SER A 468 -27.58 -17.06 -4.54
CA SER A 468 -28.17 -15.75 -4.80
C SER A 468 -27.73 -15.10 -6.12
N GLY A 469 -26.92 -15.78 -6.95
CA GLY A 469 -26.49 -15.28 -8.25
C GLY A 469 -25.54 -14.08 -8.20
N ASN A 470 -24.78 -13.91 -7.11
CA ASN A 470 -23.83 -12.80 -6.95
C ASN A 470 -22.40 -13.21 -7.36
N GLY A 471 -21.65 -12.24 -7.90
CA GLY A 471 -20.20 -12.33 -7.98
C GLY A 471 -19.57 -12.15 -6.60
N LEU A 472 -18.41 -12.74 -6.35
CA LEU A 472 -17.79 -12.77 -5.04
C LEU A 472 -16.28 -12.56 -5.10
N LEU A 473 -15.80 -11.55 -4.39
CA LEU A 473 -14.40 -11.33 -4.06
C LEU A 473 -14.16 -11.72 -2.59
N LEU A 474 -13.19 -12.59 -2.36
CA LEU A 474 -12.80 -13.09 -1.05
C LEU A 474 -11.46 -12.51 -0.65
N LYS A 475 -11.38 -11.86 0.51
CA LYS A 475 -10.11 -11.44 1.10
C LYS A 475 -9.94 -12.06 2.48
N GLY A 476 -9.19 -13.15 2.52
CA GLY A 476 -8.81 -13.82 3.76
C GLY A 476 -7.61 -13.16 4.47
N GLY A 477 -7.50 -13.43 5.77
CA GLY A 477 -6.31 -13.17 6.57
C GLY A 477 -5.09 -13.99 6.10
N LYS A 478 -3.89 -13.50 6.43
CA LYS A 478 -2.61 -14.14 6.05
C LYS A 478 -2.38 -15.46 6.77
N GLU A 479 -2.95 -15.59 7.96
CA GLU A 479 -2.86 -16.75 8.86
C GLU A 479 -3.64 -17.98 8.37
N ALA A 480 -4.53 -17.83 7.39
CA ALA A 480 -5.34 -18.92 6.83
C ALA A 480 -5.03 -19.16 5.33
N ALA A 481 -3.81 -18.82 4.89
CA ALA A 481 -3.48 -18.78 3.47
C ALA A 481 -3.57 -20.16 2.81
N HIS A 482 -3.10 -21.22 3.49
CA HIS A 482 -3.11 -22.58 2.93
C HIS A 482 -4.54 -23.13 2.87
N SER A 483 -5.31 -22.97 3.95
CA SER A 483 -6.71 -23.40 4.05
C SER A 483 -7.59 -22.68 3.03
N ASN A 484 -7.46 -21.35 2.91
CA ASN A 484 -8.27 -20.57 1.97
C ASN A 484 -7.95 -20.93 0.53
N ARG A 485 -6.68 -21.23 0.22
CA ARG A 485 -6.27 -21.64 -1.12
C ARG A 485 -6.95 -22.93 -1.55
N ILE A 486 -6.90 -23.99 -0.72
CA ILE A 486 -7.52 -25.27 -1.08
C ILE A 486 -9.05 -25.15 -1.16
N LEU A 487 -9.70 -24.47 -0.20
CA LEU A 487 -11.15 -24.28 -0.22
C LEU A 487 -11.62 -23.45 -1.43
N HIS A 488 -10.83 -22.45 -1.84
CA HIS A 488 -11.10 -21.72 -3.07
C HIS A 488 -10.95 -22.59 -4.32
N LEU A 489 -9.92 -23.44 -4.38
CA LEU A 489 -9.72 -24.36 -5.51
C LEU A 489 -10.91 -25.31 -5.69
N LEU A 490 -11.39 -25.92 -4.59
CA LEU A 490 -12.59 -26.77 -4.61
C LEU A 490 -13.85 -25.99 -5.03
N THR A 491 -13.95 -24.72 -4.64
CA THR A 491 -15.04 -23.84 -5.07
C THR A 491 -14.97 -23.57 -6.57
N GLN A 492 -13.78 -23.33 -7.13
CA GLN A 492 -13.59 -23.16 -8.56
C GLN A 492 -13.83 -24.46 -9.35
N GLU A 493 -13.51 -25.61 -8.76
CA GLU A 493 -13.82 -26.91 -9.33
C GLU A 493 -15.33 -27.13 -9.43
N ALA A 494 -16.10 -26.83 -8.37
CA ALA A 494 -17.56 -26.91 -8.41
C ALA A 494 -18.18 -25.95 -9.43
N LEU A 495 -17.71 -24.70 -9.50
CA LEU A 495 -18.17 -23.72 -10.49
C LEU A 495 -17.84 -24.13 -11.93
N SER A 496 -16.87 -25.02 -12.13
CA SER A 496 -16.43 -25.44 -13.46
C SER A 496 -17.48 -26.22 -14.23
N ILE A 497 -18.38 -26.91 -13.53
CA ILE A 497 -19.43 -27.76 -14.10
C ILE A 497 -20.28 -26.96 -15.10
N HIS A 498 -20.59 -25.70 -14.77
CA HIS A 498 -21.37 -24.79 -15.60
C HIS A 498 -20.55 -23.63 -16.16
N GLY A 499 -19.22 -23.75 -16.20
CA GLY A 499 -18.33 -22.76 -16.83
C GLY A 499 -18.24 -21.40 -16.13
N VAL A 500 -18.66 -21.29 -14.87
CA VAL A 500 -18.76 -20.03 -14.10
C VAL A 500 -17.63 -19.86 -13.07
N LYS A 501 -16.44 -20.41 -13.36
CA LYS A 501 -15.25 -20.33 -12.47
C LYS A 501 -14.92 -18.91 -12.03
N GLU A 502 -15.18 -17.94 -12.90
CA GLU A 502 -14.83 -16.54 -12.68
C GLU A 502 -15.68 -15.86 -11.61
N ALA A 503 -16.85 -16.41 -11.27
CA ALA A 503 -17.81 -15.80 -10.35
C ALA A 503 -17.27 -15.63 -8.92
N VAL A 504 -16.33 -16.47 -8.49
CA VAL A 504 -15.71 -16.40 -7.17
C VAL A 504 -14.20 -16.22 -7.35
N GLN A 505 -13.64 -15.16 -6.76
CA GLN A 505 -12.21 -14.85 -6.80
C GLN A 505 -11.63 -14.72 -5.39
N LEU A 506 -10.43 -15.28 -5.18
CA LEU A 506 -9.65 -15.06 -3.97
C LEU A 506 -8.60 -13.96 -4.22
N VAL A 507 -8.76 -12.83 -3.54
CA VAL A 507 -7.83 -11.70 -3.60
C VAL A 507 -6.56 -12.04 -2.84
N ASN A 508 -5.41 -11.68 -3.42
CA ASN A 508 -4.11 -11.90 -2.80
C ASN A 508 -4.01 -11.21 -1.43
N THR A 509 -3.42 -11.88 -0.44
CA THR A 509 -3.27 -11.35 0.92
C THR A 509 -2.37 -10.12 1.00
N ARG A 510 -1.60 -9.85 -0.05
CA ARG A 510 -0.75 -8.64 -0.20
C ARG A 510 -1.54 -7.38 -0.50
N GLU A 511 -2.74 -7.50 -1.04
CA GLU A 511 -3.59 -6.36 -1.37
C GLU A 511 -4.13 -5.72 -0.09
N GLU A 512 -4.02 -4.39 -0.02
CA GLU A 512 -4.49 -3.63 1.12
C GLU A 512 -6.02 -3.53 1.08
N VAL A 513 -6.65 -3.64 2.24
CA VAL A 513 -8.11 -3.51 2.37
C VAL A 513 -8.59 -2.15 1.87
N GLU A 514 -7.78 -1.09 2.07
CA GLU A 514 -8.10 0.25 1.59
C GLU A 514 -8.23 0.33 0.06
N ASP A 515 -7.40 -0.40 -0.68
CA ASP A 515 -7.46 -0.40 -2.14
C ASP A 515 -8.75 -1.06 -2.62
N LEU A 516 -9.15 -2.17 -1.98
CA LEU A 516 -10.42 -2.84 -2.27
C LEU A 516 -11.62 -1.95 -1.98
N CYS A 517 -11.57 -1.17 -0.90
CA CYS A 517 -12.63 -0.23 -0.52
C CYS A 517 -12.80 0.95 -1.50
N ARG A 518 -11.86 1.16 -2.44
CA ARG A 518 -11.94 2.20 -3.48
C ARG A 518 -12.60 1.72 -4.77
N LEU A 519 -12.94 0.44 -4.89
CA LEU A 519 -13.52 -0.16 -6.10
C LEU A 519 -15.05 -0.01 -6.15
N ASP A 520 -15.56 1.20 -5.89
CA ASP A 520 -17.00 1.50 -5.83
C ASP A 520 -17.74 1.30 -7.16
N LYS A 521 -17.03 1.45 -8.30
CA LYS A 521 -17.57 1.12 -9.62
C LYS A 521 -17.74 -0.39 -9.86
N MET A 522 -17.12 -1.24 -9.06
CA MET A 522 -17.05 -2.70 -9.27
C MET A 522 -17.71 -3.52 -8.16
N ILE A 523 -17.70 -3.03 -6.91
CA ILE A 523 -18.17 -3.75 -5.72
C ILE A 523 -19.43 -3.09 -5.19
N ASP A 524 -20.50 -3.87 -5.04
CA ASP A 524 -21.82 -3.37 -4.65
C ASP A 524 -22.09 -3.51 -3.15
N LEU A 525 -21.40 -4.42 -2.46
CA LEU A 525 -21.55 -4.62 -1.00
C LEU A 525 -20.27 -5.21 -0.36
N ILE A 526 -19.87 -4.66 0.79
CA ILE A 526 -18.77 -5.21 1.61
C ILE A 526 -19.34 -5.90 2.85
N ILE A 527 -18.85 -7.11 3.13
CA ILE A 527 -19.25 -7.93 4.29
C ILE A 527 -18.01 -8.25 5.14
N PRO A 528 -17.72 -7.47 6.19
CA PRO A 528 -16.62 -7.75 7.10
C PRO A 528 -16.98 -8.85 8.11
N ARG A 529 -16.10 -9.85 8.26
CA ARG A 529 -16.26 -10.99 9.19
C ARG A 529 -15.01 -11.18 10.03
N GLY A 530 -14.85 -10.34 11.05
CA GLY A 530 -13.66 -10.35 11.90
C GLY A 530 -13.89 -9.72 13.26
N SER A 531 -12.87 -9.03 13.75
CA SER A 531 -12.93 -8.25 14.99
C SER A 531 -13.79 -6.97 14.81
N SER A 532 -14.30 -6.42 15.91
CA SER A 532 -14.95 -5.10 15.90
C SER A 532 -14.06 -4.00 15.34
N GLN A 533 -12.75 -4.12 15.53
CA GLN A 533 -11.78 -3.17 15.00
C GLN A 533 -11.71 -3.23 13.48
N LEU A 534 -11.58 -4.44 12.90
CA LEU A 534 -11.63 -4.65 11.45
C LEU A 534 -12.90 -4.06 10.83
N VAL A 535 -14.07 -4.33 11.44
CA VAL A 535 -15.36 -3.81 10.94
C VAL A 535 -15.35 -2.28 10.91
N ARG A 536 -14.88 -1.63 11.99
CA ARG A 536 -14.80 -0.16 12.06
C ARG A 536 -13.81 0.42 11.05
N ASP A 537 -12.68 -0.23 10.85
CA ASP A 537 -11.66 0.25 9.90
C ASP A 537 -12.16 0.14 8.45
N ILE A 538 -12.86 -0.94 8.11
CA ILE A 538 -13.53 -1.09 6.81
C ILE A 538 -14.64 -0.05 6.64
N GLN A 539 -15.48 0.19 7.65
CA GLN A 539 -16.52 1.22 7.59
C GLN A 539 -15.95 2.63 7.39
N LYS A 540 -14.78 2.93 7.94
CA LYS A 540 -14.10 4.22 7.74
C LYS A 540 -13.45 4.32 6.36
N ALA A 541 -12.90 3.23 5.84
CA ALA A 541 -12.21 3.19 4.55
C ALA A 541 -13.19 3.15 3.36
N ALA A 542 -14.31 2.44 3.50
CA ALA A 542 -15.34 2.28 2.47
C ALA A 542 -16.15 3.58 2.30
N LYS A 543 -15.76 4.40 1.32
CA LYS A 543 -16.50 5.58 0.91
C LYS A 543 -17.26 5.27 -0.38
N GLY A 544 -18.58 5.17 -0.30
CA GLY A 544 -19.47 4.94 -1.45
C GLY A 544 -20.04 3.52 -1.52
N ILE A 545 -19.32 2.52 -1.02
CA ILE A 545 -19.79 1.12 -1.01
C ILE A 545 -20.53 0.83 0.31
N PRO A 546 -21.77 0.30 0.27
CA PRO A 546 -22.47 -0.15 1.46
C PRO A 546 -21.70 -1.24 2.22
N VAL A 547 -21.70 -1.18 3.54
CA VAL A 547 -21.04 -2.17 4.41
C VAL A 547 -22.09 -2.87 5.28
N MET A 548 -22.21 -4.19 5.15
CA MET A 548 -23.11 -5.02 5.95
C MET A 548 -22.33 -5.76 7.05
N GLY A 549 -22.42 -5.26 8.28
CA GLY A 549 -21.83 -5.90 9.45
C GLY A 549 -22.22 -5.19 10.73
N HIS A 550 -22.09 -5.88 11.86
CA HIS A 550 -22.28 -5.29 13.18
C HIS A 550 -20.91 -5.05 13.82
N SER A 551 -20.68 -3.84 14.36
CA SER A 551 -19.44 -3.52 15.05
C SER A 551 -19.41 -4.14 16.45
N GLU A 552 -20.57 -4.33 17.10
CA GLU A 552 -20.67 -4.73 18.51
C GLU A 552 -21.88 -5.65 18.74
N GLY A 553 -21.79 -6.51 19.76
CA GLY A 553 -22.78 -7.53 20.09
C GLY A 553 -23.13 -7.50 21.58
N ILE A 554 -23.67 -6.37 22.06
CA ILE A 554 -24.02 -6.20 23.48
C ILE A 554 -25.41 -6.79 23.73
N CYS A 555 -25.47 -8.10 23.96
CA CYS A 555 -26.72 -8.81 24.18
C CYS A 555 -27.17 -8.73 25.64
N HIS A 556 -28.47 -8.51 25.83
CA HIS A 556 -29.11 -8.42 27.13
C HIS A 556 -30.10 -9.57 27.30
N MET A 557 -30.17 -10.13 28.51
CA MET A 557 -31.23 -11.05 28.93
C MET A 557 -31.94 -10.45 30.13
N TYR A 558 -33.27 -10.32 30.06
CA TYR A 558 -34.10 -9.84 31.15
C TYR A 558 -34.84 -11.01 31.80
N VAL A 559 -34.61 -11.21 33.10
CA VAL A 559 -35.29 -12.18 33.94
C VAL A 559 -36.42 -11.46 34.66
N ASP A 560 -37.63 -11.64 34.14
CA ASP A 560 -38.85 -11.04 34.65
C ASP A 560 -39.31 -11.65 35.99
N ALA A 561 -40.16 -10.94 36.75
CA ALA A 561 -40.73 -11.42 38.01
C ALA A 561 -41.43 -12.79 37.85
N GLU A 562 -42.07 -13.02 36.71
CA GLU A 562 -42.82 -14.25 36.40
C GLU A 562 -41.92 -15.35 35.77
N ALA A 563 -40.60 -15.17 35.78
CA ALA A 563 -39.68 -16.12 35.15
C ALA A 563 -39.66 -17.47 35.89
N SER A 564 -39.85 -18.55 35.14
CA SER A 564 -39.71 -19.92 35.65
C SER A 564 -38.28 -20.20 36.10
N VAL A 565 -38.16 -20.67 37.35
CA VAL A 565 -36.89 -20.97 38.01
C VAL A 565 -36.03 -21.93 37.20
N ASP A 566 -36.63 -23.03 36.71
CA ASP A 566 -35.93 -24.09 35.98
C ASP A 566 -35.48 -23.67 34.58
N LYS A 567 -36.09 -22.65 33.99
CA LYS A 567 -35.75 -22.17 32.64
C LYS A 567 -34.65 -21.12 32.70
N ALA A 568 -34.76 -20.16 33.61
CA ALA A 568 -33.87 -19.01 33.65
C ALA A 568 -32.40 -19.43 33.83
N SER A 569 -32.09 -20.33 34.77
CA SER A 569 -30.71 -20.77 35.02
C SER A 569 -30.08 -21.45 33.80
N ARG A 570 -30.84 -22.30 33.09
CA ARG A 570 -30.36 -22.97 31.87
C ARG A 570 -30.11 -21.98 30.73
N LEU A 571 -31.04 -21.04 30.51
CA LEU A 571 -30.91 -20.03 29.47
C LEU A 571 -29.74 -19.07 29.72
N VAL A 572 -29.56 -18.63 30.98
CA VAL A 572 -28.42 -17.77 31.34
C VAL A 572 -27.10 -18.51 31.14
N ARG A 573 -27.02 -19.78 31.54
CA ARG A 573 -25.82 -20.60 31.34
C ARG A 573 -25.49 -20.71 29.86
N ASP A 574 -26.44 -21.15 29.06
CA ASP A 574 -26.30 -21.34 27.62
C ASP A 574 -25.84 -20.04 26.94
N SER A 575 -26.59 -18.96 27.15
CA SER A 575 -26.33 -17.67 26.52
C SER A 575 -24.98 -17.05 26.91
N LYS A 576 -24.42 -17.34 28.09
CA LYS A 576 -23.09 -16.82 28.48
C LYS A 576 -21.94 -17.78 28.22
N CYS A 577 -22.13 -19.07 28.45
CA CYS A 577 -21.05 -20.03 28.65
C CYS A 577 -20.83 -20.98 27.46
N GLU A 578 -21.81 -21.17 26.57
CA GLU A 578 -21.67 -22.07 25.42
C GLU A 578 -20.52 -21.62 24.50
N TYR A 579 -20.55 -20.35 24.07
CA TYR A 579 -19.46 -19.75 23.31
C TYR A 579 -19.27 -18.27 23.67
N PRO A 580 -18.50 -17.97 24.74
CA PRO A 580 -18.37 -16.60 25.26
C PRO A 580 -17.77 -15.58 24.28
N ALA A 581 -17.12 -16.04 23.21
CA ALA A 581 -16.52 -15.18 22.18
C ALA A 581 -17.44 -14.94 20.97
N ALA A 582 -18.68 -15.44 21.01
CA ALA A 582 -19.71 -15.18 20.01
C ALA A 582 -20.27 -13.76 20.17
N CYS A 583 -20.71 -13.14 19.06
CA CYS A 583 -21.30 -11.79 19.10
C CYS A 583 -22.73 -11.76 19.67
N ASN A 584 -23.36 -12.92 19.86
CA ASN A 584 -24.67 -13.06 20.47
C ASN A 584 -24.61 -13.54 21.93
N ALA A 585 -23.40 -13.67 22.49
CA ALA A 585 -23.23 -14.07 23.88
C ALA A 585 -23.81 -13.00 24.82
N LEU A 586 -24.43 -13.45 25.91
CA LEU A 586 -24.99 -12.58 26.94
C LEU A 586 -23.90 -11.71 27.56
N GLU A 587 -24.05 -10.39 27.52
CA GLU A 587 -23.15 -9.46 28.21
C GLU A 587 -23.81 -8.84 29.44
N THR A 588 -25.10 -8.52 29.34
CA THR A 588 -25.84 -7.88 30.43
C THR A 588 -27.03 -8.72 30.87
N LEU A 589 -26.99 -9.21 32.11
CA LEU A 589 -28.13 -9.85 32.75
C LEU A 589 -28.91 -8.82 33.57
N LEU A 590 -30.16 -8.57 33.18
CA LEU A 590 -31.11 -7.71 33.88
C LEU A 590 -32.06 -8.59 34.71
N ILE A 591 -32.23 -8.28 35.99
CA ILE A 591 -33.05 -9.10 36.90
C ILE A 591 -34.09 -8.21 37.56
N HIS A 592 -35.35 -8.65 37.54
CA HIS A 592 -36.42 -7.93 38.22
C HIS A 592 -36.17 -7.86 39.74
N ARG A 593 -36.46 -6.70 40.34
CA ARG A 593 -36.14 -6.42 41.75
C ARG A 593 -36.73 -7.43 42.73
N ASP A 594 -37.91 -7.98 42.41
CA ASP A 594 -38.64 -8.91 43.27
C ASP A 594 -37.95 -10.28 43.35
N LEU A 595 -37.07 -10.60 42.37
CA LEU A 595 -36.30 -11.84 42.35
C LEU A 595 -35.01 -11.79 43.19
N LEU A 596 -34.56 -10.60 43.62
CA LEU A 596 -33.28 -10.45 44.33
C LEU A 596 -33.20 -11.22 45.65
N ARG A 597 -34.35 -11.52 46.28
CA ARG A 597 -34.45 -12.28 47.54
C ARG A 597 -35.10 -13.65 47.34
N THR A 598 -34.94 -14.22 46.15
CA THR A 598 -35.54 -15.52 45.79
C THR A 598 -34.47 -16.56 45.52
N PRO A 599 -34.77 -17.87 45.69
CA PRO A 599 -33.84 -18.94 45.36
C PRO A 599 -33.35 -18.91 43.92
N LEU A 600 -34.14 -18.34 43.00
CA LEU A 600 -33.77 -18.19 41.59
C LEU A 600 -32.50 -17.36 41.41
N PHE A 601 -32.41 -16.23 42.12
CA PHE A 601 -31.24 -15.36 42.05
C PHE A 601 -30.01 -16.09 42.56
N ASP A 602 -30.09 -16.74 43.71
CA ASP A 602 -28.98 -17.50 44.30
C ASP A 602 -28.51 -18.63 43.36
N GLN A 603 -29.44 -19.37 42.75
CA GLN A 603 -29.11 -20.42 41.78
C GLN A 603 -28.38 -19.89 40.54
N ILE A 604 -28.82 -18.77 39.96
CA ILE A 604 -28.16 -18.15 38.80
C ILE A 604 -26.74 -17.70 39.18
N ILE A 605 -26.62 -17.08 40.34
CA ILE A 605 -25.37 -16.56 40.88
C ILE A 605 -24.37 -17.70 41.14
N ASP A 606 -24.79 -18.77 41.82
CA ASP A 606 -23.96 -19.93 42.08
C ASP A 606 -23.56 -20.66 40.81
N MET A 607 -24.49 -20.82 39.85
CA MET A 607 -24.19 -21.37 38.53
C MET A 607 -23.09 -20.57 37.83
N LEU A 608 -23.20 -19.23 37.76
CA LEU A 608 -22.19 -18.39 37.13
C LEU A 608 -20.83 -18.46 37.86
N ARG A 609 -20.82 -18.72 39.17
CA ARG A 609 -19.57 -18.92 39.93
C ARG A 609 -18.91 -20.25 39.56
N VAL A 610 -19.69 -21.32 39.43
CA VAL A 610 -19.20 -22.65 39.01
C VAL A 610 -18.59 -22.57 37.60
N GLU A 611 -19.24 -21.85 36.68
CA GLU A 611 -18.76 -21.61 35.31
C GLU A 611 -17.62 -20.57 35.21
N GLN A 612 -17.08 -20.12 36.36
CA GLN A 612 -15.97 -19.15 36.43
C GLN A 612 -16.24 -17.80 35.74
N VAL A 613 -17.49 -17.38 35.64
CA VAL A 613 -17.86 -16.10 35.04
C VAL A 613 -17.60 -14.97 36.03
N ARG A 614 -16.62 -14.10 35.70
CA ARG A 614 -16.31 -12.92 36.51
C ARG A 614 -17.45 -11.90 36.44
N ARG A 615 -18.04 -11.58 37.59
CA ARG A 615 -19.11 -10.57 37.69
C ARG A 615 -18.52 -9.18 37.85
N VAL A 616 -19.06 -8.22 37.09
CA VAL A 616 -18.80 -6.79 37.28
C VAL A 616 -20.10 -6.18 37.78
N HIS A 617 -20.21 -5.98 39.09
CA HIS A 617 -21.40 -5.35 39.67
C HIS A 617 -21.36 -3.83 39.45
N ARG A 618 -22.28 -3.31 38.62
CA ARG A 618 -22.76 -1.93 38.79
C ARG A 618 -23.94 -1.98 39.77
N LEU A 619 -23.76 -1.36 40.94
CA LEU A 619 -24.79 -1.28 41.97
C LEU A 619 -26.05 -0.57 41.44
N CYS A 620 -27.21 -1.18 41.74
CA CYS A 620 -28.49 -0.55 42.08
C CYS A 620 -28.96 0.64 41.21
N VAL A 621 -29.78 0.39 40.18
CA VAL A 621 -30.62 1.43 39.57
C VAL A 621 -31.92 1.56 40.37
N THR A 622 -31.83 2.20 41.53
CA THR A 622 -32.89 3.09 41.98
C THR A 622 -32.37 4.49 41.72
N SER A 623 -32.74 5.06 40.57
CA SER A 623 -32.38 6.40 40.06
C SER A 623 -30.96 6.64 39.54
N CYS A 624 -30.89 7.44 38.46
CA CYS A 624 -29.72 8.02 37.78
C CYS A 624 -28.94 7.17 36.76
N LEU A 625 -29.18 7.51 35.47
CA LEU A 625 -28.15 7.63 34.44
C LEU A 625 -26.88 8.30 35.01
N LEU A 626 -25.70 7.78 34.67
CA LEU A 626 -24.52 8.58 34.28
C LEU A 626 -23.41 7.67 33.71
N CYS A 627 -22.96 8.05 32.52
CA CYS A 627 -21.84 7.49 31.76
C CYS A 627 -20.47 7.91 32.33
N GLY A 628 -19.42 7.19 31.93
CA GLY A 628 -18.01 7.63 31.95
C GLY A 628 -17.09 6.86 32.91
N PRO A 629 -15.77 6.75 32.63
CA PRO A 629 -14.99 7.61 31.72
C PRO A 629 -15.04 7.23 30.24
#